data_AF-K6UKW9-F1
#
_entry.id   AF-K6UKW9-F1
#
_cell.length_a   1.000
_cell.length_b   1.000
_cell.length_c   1.000
_cell.angle_alpha   90.00
_cell.angle_beta   90.00
_cell.angle_gamma   90.00
#
_symmetry.space_group_name_H-M   'P 1'
#
loop_
_entity.id
_entity.type
_entity.pdbx_description
1 polymer ?
#
loop_
_entity_poly.entity_id
_entity_poly.type
_entity_poly.pdbx_seq_one_letter_code
_entity_poly.pdbx_strand_id
1 'polypeptide(L)'
;KKPKIPPSSYLLFCNAERENVKQLLLEKSENKATIRITDIQKELSSKWKSLSEEERKVYEEQAQLLKIKYNEELLDWINNEAINVFQKAMIMFLIELVNKTLEFKNEKNTSKFITSLDIS
;
A
#
# COMPACT_ATOMS: atom_id res chain seq x y z
N LYS A 1 -1.73 6.03 -2.47
CA LYS A 1 -1.59 4.66 -3.03
C LYS A 1 -1.42 3.70 -1.86
N LYS A 2 -2.02 2.51 -1.88
CA LYS A 2 -1.88 1.53 -0.79
C LYS A 2 -0.39 1.20 -0.57
N PRO A 3 0.14 1.27 0.67
CA PRO A 3 1.52 0.93 0.97
C PRO A 3 1.85 -0.52 0.59
N LYS A 4 3.09 -0.76 0.14
CA LYS A 4 3.57 -2.10 -0.24
C LYS A 4 4.22 -2.79 0.94
N ILE A 5 4.00 -4.10 1.05
CA ILE A 5 4.59 -4.92 2.12
C ILE A 5 6.12 -4.85 2.04
N PRO A 6 6.82 -4.56 3.15
CA PRO A 6 8.27 -4.47 3.16
C PRO A 6 8.93 -5.85 3.01
N PRO A 7 10.16 -5.93 2.48
CA PRO A 7 10.92 -7.16 2.40
C PRO A 7 11.27 -7.71 3.80
N SER A 8 11.40 -9.03 3.91
CA SER A 8 11.93 -9.68 5.12
C SER A 8 13.44 -9.52 5.24
N SER A 9 14.00 -9.79 6.42
CA SER A 9 15.45 -9.77 6.67
C SER A 9 16.24 -10.65 5.70
N TYR A 10 15.76 -11.87 5.44
CA TYR A 10 16.36 -12.75 4.45
C TYR A 10 16.31 -12.17 3.03
N LEU A 11 15.22 -11.52 2.64
CA LEU A 11 15.10 -10.93 1.31
C LEU A 11 16.00 -9.69 1.16
N LEU A 12 16.17 -8.90 2.23
CA LEU A 12 17.14 -7.80 2.28
C LEU A 12 18.56 -8.32 2.08
N PHE A 13 18.93 -9.37 2.81
CA PHE A 13 20.21 -10.05 2.62
C PHE A 13 20.39 -10.57 1.20
N CYS A 14 19.39 -11.30 0.67
CA CYS A 14 19.42 -11.82 -0.69
C CYS A 14 19.69 -10.70 -1.70
N ASN A 15 19.01 -9.56 -1.56
CA ASN A 15 19.17 -8.43 -2.48
C ASN A 15 20.56 -7.79 -2.37
N ALA A 16 21.11 -7.67 -1.16
CA ALA A 16 22.45 -7.12 -0.95
C ALA A 16 23.54 -8.04 -1.50
N GLU A 17 23.42 -9.35 -1.30
CA GLU A 17 24.47 -10.32 -1.61
C GLU A 17 24.35 -10.98 -2.99
N ARG A 18 23.23 -10.77 -3.70
CA ARG A 18 22.97 -11.45 -4.98
C ARG A 18 24.08 -11.25 -6.01
N GLU A 19 24.57 -10.02 -6.17
CA GLU A 19 25.61 -9.74 -7.16
C GLU A 19 26.97 -10.27 -6.72
N ASN A 20 27.29 -10.19 -5.42
CA ASN A 20 28.50 -10.79 -4.83
C ASN A 20 28.55 -12.31 -5.08
N VAL A 21 27.43 -13.00 -4.80
CA VAL A 21 27.31 -14.45 -5.04
C VAL A 21 27.39 -14.78 -6.53
N LYS A 22 26.75 -13.97 -7.38
CA LYS A 22 26.81 -14.17 -8.83
C LYS A 22 28.24 -14.03 -9.36
N GLN A 23 28.99 -13.03 -8.91
CA GLN A 23 30.39 -12.85 -9.29
C GLN A 23 31.26 -13.99 -8.78
N LEU A 24 31.10 -14.41 -7.52
CA LEU A 24 31.80 -15.56 -6.95
C LEU A 24 31.59 -16.84 -7.78
N LEU A 25 30.34 -17.09 -8.20
CA LEU A 25 30.01 -18.25 -9.03
C LEU A 25 30.59 -18.14 -10.45
N LEU A 26 30.64 -16.92 -11.02
CA LEU A 26 31.28 -16.67 -12.32
C LEU A 26 32.79 -16.93 -12.26
N GLU A 27 33.47 -16.48 -11.20
CA GLU A 27 34.91 -16.68 -11.00
C GLU A 27 35.26 -18.16 -10.80
N LYS A 28 34.40 -18.91 -10.07
CA LYS A 28 34.54 -20.36 -9.92
C LYS A 28 34.23 -21.13 -11.21
N SER A 29 33.54 -20.52 -12.17
CA SER A 29 33.23 -21.16 -13.44
C SER A 29 34.38 -20.99 -14.44
N GLU A 30 35.18 -22.03 -14.61
CA GLU A 30 36.35 -22.03 -15.52
C GLU A 30 36.00 -21.63 -16.97
N ASN A 31 34.75 -21.85 -17.39
CA ASN A 31 34.29 -21.65 -18.76
C ASN A 31 33.33 -20.46 -18.98
N LYS A 32 33.24 -19.49 -18.05
CA LYS A 32 32.30 -18.35 -18.14
C LYS A 32 30.87 -18.77 -18.52
N ALA A 33 30.41 -19.91 -18.00
CA ALA A 33 29.08 -20.40 -18.29
C ALA A 33 28.03 -19.48 -17.66
N THR A 34 26.90 -19.28 -18.33
CA THR A 34 25.77 -18.51 -17.78
C THR A 34 25.34 -19.10 -16.44
N ILE A 35 25.50 -18.34 -15.35
CA ILE A 35 25.08 -18.77 -14.01
C ILE A 35 23.56 -18.78 -13.93
N ARG A 36 23.00 -19.91 -13.49
CA ARG A 36 21.55 -20.04 -13.31
C ARG A 36 21.13 -19.33 -12.02
N ILE A 37 19.97 -18.69 -12.06
CA ILE A 37 19.37 -18.03 -10.89
C ILE A 37 19.18 -19.01 -9.73
N THR A 38 18.89 -20.27 -10.03
CA THR A 38 18.75 -21.34 -9.03
C THR A 38 20.04 -21.59 -8.24
N ASP A 39 21.19 -21.46 -8.88
CA ASP A 39 22.49 -21.72 -8.24
C ASP A 39 22.88 -20.55 -7.34
N ILE A 40 22.59 -19.32 -7.77
CA ILE A 40 22.71 -18.11 -6.94
C ILE A 40 21.83 -18.25 -5.69
N GLN A 41 20.58 -18.68 -5.85
CA GLN A 41 19.64 -18.80 -4.73
C GLN A 41 20.09 -19.88 -3.72
N LYS A 42 20.64 -21.00 -4.19
CA LYS A 42 21.20 -22.05 -3.32
C LYS A 42 22.36 -21.51 -2.50
N GLU A 43 23.30 -20.81 -3.14
CA GLU A 43 24.47 -20.25 -2.46
C GLU A 43 24.07 -19.17 -1.45
N LEU A 44 23.13 -18.28 -1.80
CA LEU A 44 22.57 -17.29 -0.87
C LEU A 44 21.93 -17.96 0.36
N SER A 45 21.16 -19.04 0.16
CA SER A 45 20.56 -19.76 1.29
C SER A 45 21.62 -20.41 2.20
N SER A 46 22.68 -20.96 1.60
CA SER A 46 23.82 -21.51 2.34
C SER A 46 24.54 -20.43 3.15
N LYS A 47 24.83 -19.29 2.51
CA LYS A 47 25.49 -18.15 3.15
C LYS A 47 24.66 -17.57 4.29
N TRP A 48 23.35 -17.42 4.12
CA TRP A 48 22.43 -16.97 5.17
C TRP A 48 22.47 -17.86 6.42
N LYS A 49 22.47 -19.19 6.23
CA LYS A 49 22.57 -20.15 7.35
C LYS A 49 23.94 -20.13 8.05
N SER A 50 24.96 -19.63 7.35
CA SER A 50 26.33 -19.54 7.85
C SER A 50 26.65 -18.19 8.49
N LEU A 51 25.74 -17.21 8.40
CA LEU A 51 25.92 -15.91 9.03
C LEU A 51 25.95 -16.03 10.55
N SER A 52 26.77 -15.21 11.19
CA SER A 52 26.72 -15.00 12.64
C SER A 52 25.39 -14.37 13.08
N GLU A 53 25.09 -14.46 14.38
CA GLU A 53 23.92 -13.80 14.96
C GLU A 53 24.03 -12.28 14.77
N GLU A 54 25.21 -11.71 14.93
CA GLU A 54 25.47 -10.29 14.81
C GLU A 54 25.22 -9.78 13.38
N GLU A 55 25.71 -10.49 12.37
CA GLU A 55 25.47 -10.14 10.96
C GLU A 55 23.99 -10.28 10.60
N ARG A 56 23.33 -11.34 11.07
CA ARG A 56 21.90 -11.56 10.83
C ARG A 56 21.06 -10.47 11.51
N LYS A 57 21.45 -10.05 12.72
CA LYS A 57 20.76 -9.00 13.49
C LYS A 57 20.71 -7.67 12.74
N VAL A 58 21.75 -7.31 11.99
CA VAL A 58 21.74 -6.10 11.15
C VAL A 58 20.59 -6.11 10.15
N TYR A 59 20.35 -7.24 9.48
CA TYR A 59 19.24 -7.38 8.54
C TYR A 59 17.88 -7.47 9.22
N GLU A 60 17.82 -8.05 10.42
CA GLU A 60 16.60 -8.09 11.24
C GLU A 60 16.19 -6.70 11.71
N GLU A 61 17.13 -5.89 12.21
CA GLU A 61 16.89 -4.50 12.60
C GLU A 61 16.44 -3.66 11.41
N GLN A 62 17.06 -3.80 10.24
CA GLN A 62 16.62 -3.13 9.02
C GLN A 62 15.19 -3.54 8.62
N ALA A 63 14.86 -4.84 8.68
CA ALA A 63 13.52 -5.32 8.38
C ALA A 63 12.48 -4.81 9.39
N GLN A 64 12.84 -4.69 10.67
CA GLN A 64 11.99 -4.11 11.71
C GLN A 64 11.72 -2.62 11.45
N LEU A 65 12.74 -1.84 11.12
CA LEU A 65 12.57 -0.42 10.78
C LEU A 65 11.64 -0.23 9.57
N LEU A 66 11.82 -1.04 8.52
CA LEU A 66 10.93 -1.01 7.36
C LEU A 66 9.50 -1.40 7.71
N LYS A 67 9.30 -2.35 8.63
CA LYS A 67 7.98 -2.74 9.12
C LYS A 67 7.30 -1.62 9.91
N ILE A 68 8.05 -0.90 10.76
CA ILE A 68 7.53 0.25 11.51
C ILE A 68 7.05 1.32 10.52
N LYS A 69 7.91 1.71 9.58
CA LYS A 69 7.57 2.69 8.55
C LYS A 69 6.36 2.27 7.71
N TYR A 70 6.29 0.99 7.32
CA TYR A 70 5.13 0.46 6.61
C TYR A 70 3.84 0.57 7.41
N ASN A 71 3.89 0.27 8.71
CA ASN A 71 2.71 0.37 9.58
C ASN A 71 2.25 1.83 9.73
N GLU A 72 3.17 2.78 9.85
CA GLU A 72 2.85 4.21 9.88
C GLU A 72 2.19 4.65 8.57
N GLU A 73 2.79 4.31 7.42
CA GLU A 73 2.21 4.62 6.10
C GLU A 73 0.85 3.93 5.90
N LEU A 74 0.67 2.73 6.43
CA LEU A 74 -0.59 1.99 6.34
C LEU A 74 -1.68 2.65 7.19
N LEU A 75 -1.35 3.07 8.40
CA LEU A 75 -2.29 3.80 9.26
C LEU A 75 -2.69 5.13 8.63
N ASP A 76 -1.73 5.89 8.11
CA ASP A 76 -2.02 7.13 7.38
C ASP A 76 -2.90 6.89 6.15
N TRP A 77 -2.60 5.84 5.36
CA TRP A 77 -3.42 5.47 4.21
C TRP A 77 -4.85 5.08 4.62
N ILE A 78 -5.03 4.31 5.70
CA ILE A 78 -6.35 3.92 6.22
C ILE A 78 -7.12 5.14 6.72
N ASN A 79 -6.46 6.02 7.49
CA ASN A 79 -7.09 7.21 8.06
C ASN A 79 -7.54 8.17 6.95
N ASN A 80 -6.69 8.40 5.95
CA ASN A 80 -7.02 9.23 4.80
C ASN A 80 -8.19 8.61 4.00
N GLU A 81 -8.20 7.29 3.80
CA GLU A 81 -9.32 6.62 3.14
C GLU A 81 -10.61 6.74 3.94
N ALA A 82 -10.57 6.57 5.26
CA ALA A 82 -11.72 6.73 6.14
C ALA A 82 -12.28 8.16 6.13
N ILE A 83 -11.41 9.17 6.17
CA ILE A 83 -11.79 10.59 6.03
C ILE A 83 -12.46 10.83 4.67
N ASN A 84 -11.89 10.29 3.59
CA ASN A 84 -12.46 10.40 2.25
C ASN A 84 -13.85 9.74 2.15
N VAL A 85 -14.04 8.58 2.77
CA VAL A 85 -15.34 7.89 2.81
C VAL A 85 -16.36 8.72 3.59
N PHE A 86 -15.99 9.23 4.77
CA PHE A 86 -16.87 10.07 5.57
C PHE A 86 -17.24 11.37 4.83
N GLN A 87 -16.26 12.05 4.24
CA GLN A 87 -16.49 13.26 3.44
C GLN A 87 -17.41 12.99 2.24
N LYS A 88 -17.21 11.88 1.52
CA LYS A 88 -18.10 11.47 0.42
C LYS A 88 -19.51 11.19 0.91
N ALA A 89 -19.67 10.45 2.01
CA ALA A 89 -20.98 10.17 2.61
C ALA A 89 -21.67 11.46 3.07
N MET A 90 -20.92 12.39 3.66
CA MET A 90 -21.43 13.70 4.09
C MET A 90 -21.85 14.56 2.89
N ILE A 91 -21.04 14.64 1.85
CA ILE A 91 -21.40 15.34 0.61
C ILE A 91 -22.64 14.71 -0.02
N MET A 92 -22.72 13.38 -0.09
CA MET A 92 -23.85 12.66 -0.65
C MET A 92 -25.14 12.93 0.15
N PHE A 93 -25.05 12.92 1.47
CA PHE A 93 -26.16 13.27 2.35
C PHE A 93 -26.59 14.74 2.19
N LEU A 94 -25.63 15.67 2.09
CA LEU A 94 -25.92 17.08 1.85
C LEU A 94 -26.61 17.29 0.49
N ILE A 95 -26.15 16.60 -0.56
CA ILE A 95 -26.81 16.63 -1.89
C ILE A 95 -28.25 16.11 -1.78
N GLU A 96 -28.46 15.01 -1.06
CA GLU A 96 -29.80 14.46 -0.86
C GLU A 96 -30.72 15.43 -0.09
N LEU A 97 -30.20 16.09 0.95
CA LEU A 97 -30.93 17.13 1.67
C LEU A 97 -31.28 18.34 0.80
N VAL A 98 -30.34 18.80 -0.03
CA VAL A 98 -30.60 19.91 -0.97
C VAL A 98 -31.68 19.52 -1.96
N ASN A 99 -31.61 18.32 -2.55
CA ASN A 99 -32.62 17.84 -3.50
C ASN A 99 -34.01 17.77 -2.86
N LYS A 100 -34.13 17.18 -1.66
CA LYS A 100 -35.41 17.14 -0.91
C LYS A 100 -35.93 18.55 -0.58
N THR A 101 -35.04 19.49 -0.25
CA THR A 101 -35.43 20.88 0.05
C THR A 101 -35.92 21.61 -1.20
N LEU A 102 -35.30 21.36 -2.36
CA LEU A 102 -35.71 21.91 -3.65
C LEU A 102 -37.06 21.36 -4.08
N GLU A 103 -37.29 20.05 -3.97
CA GLU A 103 -38.58 19.41 -4.25
C GLU A 103 -39.68 20.01 -3.38
N PHE A 104 -39.45 20.11 -2.06
CA PHE A 104 -40.39 20.73 -1.14
C PHE A 104 -40.69 22.20 -1.46
N LYS A 105 -39.68 22.97 -1.90
CA LYS A 105 -39.86 24.37 -2.30
C LYS A 105 -40.65 24.47 -3.61
N ASN A 106 -40.41 23.57 -4.56
CA ASN A 106 -41.14 23.49 -5.82
C ASN A 106 -42.60 23.13 -5.58
N GLU A 107 -42.89 22.06 -4.84
CA GLU A 107 -44.26 21.64 -4.49
C GLU A 107 -45.06 22.76 -3.81
N LYS A 108 -44.45 23.49 -2.87
CA LYS A 108 -45.09 24.64 -2.22
C LYS A 108 -45.34 25.80 -3.18
N ASN A 109 -44.48 26.02 -4.18
CA ASN A 109 -44.70 27.05 -5.19
C ASN A 109 -45.86 26.66 -6.11
N THR A 110 -45.95 25.40 -6.54
CA THR A 110 -47.05 24.90 -7.38
C THR A 110 -48.38 24.91 -6.63
N SER A 111 -48.39 24.48 -5.35
CA SER A 111 -49.60 24.48 -4.52
C SER A 111 -50.15 25.89 -4.31
N LYS A 112 -49.29 26.89 -4.04
CA LYS A 112 -49.69 28.30 -3.94
C LYS A 112 -50.33 28.83 -5.23
N PHE A 113 -49.76 28.46 -6.38
CA PHE A 113 -50.26 28.88 -7.69
C PHE A 113 -51.65 28.28 -8.00
N ILE A 114 -51.87 27.00 -7.66
CA ILE A 114 -53.17 26.32 -7.84
C ILE A 114 -54.22 26.97 -6.93
N THR A 115 -53.92 27.18 -5.64
CA THR A 115 -54.87 27.84 -4.73
C THR A 115 -55.19 29.28 -5.11
N SER A 116 -54.29 30.00 -5.79
CA SER A 116 -54.60 31.35 -6.29
C SER A 116 -55.48 31.35 -7.54
N LEU A 117 -55.49 30.25 -8.31
CA LEU A 117 -56.34 30.08 -9.48
C LEU A 117 -57.78 29.71 -9.09
N ASP A 118 -57.97 28.94 -8.01
CA ASP A 118 -59.29 28.50 -7.54
C ASP A 118 -60.06 29.58 -6.73
N ILE A 119 -59.41 30.69 -6.36
CA ILE A 119 -60.02 31.79 -5.57
C ILE A 119 -60.47 32.99 -6.45
N SER A 120 -60.28 32.92 -7.78
CA SER A 120 -60.69 33.97 -8.74
C SER A 120 -61.93 33.56 -9.55
#